data_AF-A0A1D2RCW0-F1
#
_entry.id   AF-A0A1D2RCW0-F1
#
_cell.length_a   1.000
_cell.length_b   1.000
_cell.length_c   1.000
_cell.angle_alpha   90.00
_cell.angle_beta   90.00
_cell.angle_gamma   90.00
#
_symmetry.space_group_name_H-M   'P 1'
#
loop_
_entity.id
_entity.type
_entity.pdbx_description
1 polymer ?
#
loop_
_entity_poly.entity_id
_entity_poly.type
_entity_poly.pdbx_seq_one_letter_code
_entity_poly.pdbx_strand_id
1 'polypeptide(L)'
;MELAKSDLDRAARLLKSEFFMESRLLSYTGMFQVARALLFKDGVFERSHACVVEYLRENYTKKHILDINYVNWLDSLRVERHETLYGLELIDVSKEEAEDALGKGLKFVEKVTELLS
;
A
#
# COMPACT_ATOMS: atom_id res chain seq x y z
N MET A 1 -10.11 1.63 8.43
CA MET A 1 -9.05 2.50 8.98
C MET A 1 -8.27 1.84 10.11
N GLU A 2 -8.94 1.31 11.15
CA GLU A 2 -8.25 0.63 12.25
C GLU A 2 -7.37 -0.54 11.81
N LEU A 3 -7.83 -1.35 10.85
CA LEU A 3 -7.03 -2.45 10.29
C LEU A 3 -5.72 -1.95 9.65
N ALA A 4 -5.79 -0.89 8.83
CA ALA A 4 -4.60 -0.35 8.16
C ALA A 4 -3.59 0.23 9.15
N LYS A 5 -4.06 0.89 10.22
CA LYS A 5 -3.19 1.38 11.31
C LYS A 5 -2.52 0.21 12.03
N SER A 6 -3.31 -0.81 12.40
CA SER A 6 -2.79 -2.02 13.03
C SER A 6 -1.74 -2.73 12.17
N ASP A 7 -1.95 -2.79 10.86
CA ASP A 7 -1.02 -3.40 9.91
C ASP A 7 0.29 -2.62 9.82
N LEU A 8 0.24 -1.28 9.75
CA LEU A 8 1.44 -0.44 9.73
C LEU A 8 2.19 -0.44 11.06
N ASP A 9 1.48 -0.45 12.18
CA ASP A 9 2.10 -0.61 13.51
C ASP A 9 2.82 -1.97 13.62
N ARG A 10 2.23 -3.02 13.02
CA ARG A 10 2.86 -4.35 12.96
C ARG A 10 4.06 -4.35 12.02
N ALA A 11 3.96 -3.71 10.85
CA ALA A 11 5.10 -3.54 9.94
C ALA A 11 6.27 -2.85 10.64
N ALA A 12 6.02 -1.77 11.39
CA ALA A 12 7.04 -1.08 12.17
C ALA A 12 7.72 -1.97 13.22
N ARG A 13 6.98 -2.89 13.86
CA ARG A 13 7.56 -3.87 14.79
C ARG A 13 8.41 -4.93 14.07
N LEU A 14 7.94 -5.41 12.92
CA LEU A 14 8.68 -6.39 12.11
C LEU A 14 9.98 -5.81 11.59
N LEU A 15 9.96 -4.57 11.12
CA LEU A 15 11.14 -3.83 10.70
C LEU A 15 12.21 -3.76 11.80
N LYS A 16 11.80 -3.43 13.04
CA LYS A 16 12.71 -3.37 14.20
C LYS A 16 13.29 -4.73 14.58
N SER A 17 12.58 -5.80 14.27
CA SER A 17 12.98 -7.18 14.52
C SER A 17 13.65 -7.83 13.30
N GLU A 18 14.05 -7.04 12.30
CA GLU A 18 14.74 -7.49 11.08
C GLU A 18 13.94 -8.42 10.15
N PHE A 19 12.62 -8.46 10.32
CA PHE A 19 11.69 -9.14 9.40
C PHE A 19 11.29 -8.19 8.26
N PHE A 20 12.27 -7.88 7.39
CA PHE A 20 12.16 -6.85 6.36
C PHE A 20 11.12 -7.17 5.29
N MET A 21 11.10 -8.42 4.82
CA MET A 21 10.15 -8.88 3.81
C MET A 21 8.70 -8.78 4.32
N GLU A 22 8.45 -9.24 5.55
CA GLU A 22 7.14 -9.18 6.18
C GLU A 22 6.72 -7.74 6.48
N SER A 23 7.66 -6.87 6.88
CA SER A 23 7.42 -5.44 7.04
C SER A 23 6.94 -4.81 5.73
N ARG A 24 7.61 -5.10 4.60
CA ARG A 24 7.21 -4.61 3.26
C ARG A 24 5.81 -5.10 2.89
N LEU A 25 5.52 -6.39 3.10
CA LEU A 25 4.21 -6.98 2.78
C LEU A 25 3.07 -6.35 3.61
N LEU A 26 3.29 -6.12 4.90
CA LEU A 26 2.28 -5.47 5.75
C LEU A 26 2.12 -3.98 5.42
N SER A 27 3.20 -3.31 5.02
CA SER A 27 3.15 -1.91 4.56
C SER A 27 2.24 -1.77 3.33
N TYR A 28 2.43 -2.65 2.33
CA TYR A 28 1.50 -2.74 1.19
C TYR A 28 0.06 -3.03 1.62
N THR A 29 -0.13 -3.97 2.54
CA THR A 29 -1.46 -4.39 2.99
C THR A 29 -2.23 -3.22 3.61
N GLY A 30 -1.58 -2.42 4.45
CA GLY A 30 -2.17 -1.22 5.04
C GLY A 30 -2.61 -0.20 3.97
N MET A 31 -1.76 0.06 2.98
CA MET A 31 -2.09 0.93 1.84
C MET A 31 -3.31 0.41 1.05
N PHE A 32 -3.31 -0.88 0.75
CA PHE A 32 -4.37 -1.50 -0.03
C PHE A 32 -5.73 -1.41 0.67
N GLN A 33 -5.78 -1.60 1.99
CA GLN A 33 -7.03 -1.51 2.74
C GLN A 33 -7.66 -0.10 2.71
N VAL A 34 -6.86 0.96 2.85
CA VAL A 34 -7.41 2.33 2.78
C VAL A 34 -7.77 2.72 1.35
N ALA A 35 -7.00 2.26 0.36
CA ALA A 35 -7.34 2.46 -1.04
C ALA A 35 -8.71 1.84 -1.37
N ARG A 36 -8.97 0.61 -0.90
CA ARG A 36 -10.29 -0.03 -1.03
C ARG A 36 -11.40 0.74 -0.32
N ALA A 37 -11.13 1.28 0.88
CA ALA A 37 -12.11 2.11 1.57
C ALA A 37 -12.50 3.36 0.76
N LEU A 38 -11.53 3.93 0.03
CA LEU A 38 -11.78 5.06 -0.87
C LEU A 38 -12.65 4.66 -2.07
N LEU A 39 -12.38 3.52 -2.71
CA LEU A 39 -13.27 2.98 -3.76
C LEU A 39 -14.68 2.71 -3.23
N PHE A 40 -14.78 2.17 -2.02
CA PHE A 40 -16.07 1.91 -1.39
C PHE A 40 -16.86 3.19 -1.10
N LYS A 41 -16.19 4.29 -0.69
CA LYS A 41 -16.81 5.62 -0.55
C LYS A 41 -17.45 6.08 -1.86
N ASP A 42 -16.86 5.71 -2.99
CA ASP A 42 -17.37 6.02 -4.34
C ASP A 42 -18.40 4.99 -4.87
N GLY A 43 -18.78 3.99 -4.06
CA GLY A 43 -19.72 2.93 -4.46
C GLY A 43 -19.12 1.89 -5.40
N VAL A 44 -17.79 1.79 -5.48
CA VAL A 44 -17.08 0.87 -6.37
C VAL A 44 -16.50 -0.30 -5.58
N PHE A 45 -16.71 -1.50 -6.11
CA PHE A 45 -16.17 -2.75 -5.57
C PHE A 45 -15.09 -3.29 -6.52
N GLU A 46 -13.88 -3.43 -6.00
CA GLU A 46 -12.75 -3.93 -6.78
C GLU A 46 -12.88 -5.43 -7.11
N ARG A 47 -12.38 -5.82 -8.29
CA ARG A 47 -12.28 -7.24 -8.70
C ARG A 47 -10.87 -7.81 -8.61
N SER A 48 -9.87 -6.94 -8.47
CA SER A 48 -8.46 -7.30 -8.35
C SER A 48 -7.67 -6.15 -7.74
N HIS A 49 -6.44 -6.43 -7.29
CA HIS A 49 -5.53 -5.41 -6.78
C HIS A 49 -5.14 -4.37 -7.85
N ALA A 50 -5.00 -4.79 -9.11
CA ALA A 50 -4.68 -3.88 -10.21
C ALA A 50 -5.85 -2.92 -10.50
N CYS A 51 -7.10 -3.37 -10.36
CA CYS A 51 -8.27 -2.51 -10.51
C CYS A 51 -8.26 -1.33 -9.52
N VAL A 52 -7.76 -1.54 -8.31
CA VAL A 52 -7.66 -0.45 -7.30
C VAL A 52 -6.70 0.64 -7.78
N VAL A 53 -5.53 0.25 -8.30
CA VAL A 53 -4.53 1.20 -8.83
C VAL A 53 -5.11 2.00 -9.99
N GLU A 54 -5.69 1.31 -10.99
CA GLU A 54 -6.25 1.96 -12.17
C GLU A 54 -7.41 2.89 -11.81
N TYR A 55 -8.27 2.48 -10.87
CA TYR A 55 -9.34 3.33 -10.40
C TYR A 55 -8.83 4.63 -9.77
N LEU A 56 -7.81 4.55 -8.90
CA LEU A 56 -7.21 5.72 -8.29
C LEU A 56 -6.55 6.63 -9.35
N ARG A 57 -5.84 6.06 -10.33
CA ARG A 57 -5.26 6.86 -11.44
C ARG A 57 -6.34 7.65 -12.17
N GLU A 58 -7.41 6.98 -12.59
CA GLU A 58 -8.47 7.59 -13.40
C GLU A 58 -9.33 8.59 -12.63
N ASN A 59 -9.64 8.31 -11.36
CA ASN A 59 -10.66 9.07 -10.63
C ASN A 59 -10.09 10.07 -9.62
N TYR A 60 -8.86 9.86 -9.14
CA TYR A 60 -8.23 10.73 -8.15
C TYR A 60 -7.04 11.48 -8.73
N THR A 61 -6.15 10.80 -9.45
CA THR A 61 -4.94 11.44 -9.98
C THR A 61 -5.21 12.32 -11.20
N LYS A 62 -5.94 11.83 -12.21
CA LYS A 62 -6.31 12.65 -13.38
C LYS A 62 -7.15 13.88 -13.03
N LYS A 63 -7.83 13.84 -11.88
CA LYS A 63 -8.60 14.98 -11.34
C LYS A 63 -7.79 15.83 -10.36
N HIS A 64 -6.49 15.58 -10.21
CA HIS A 64 -5.57 16.28 -9.31
C HIS A 64 -5.97 16.23 -7.81
N ILE A 65 -6.75 15.24 -7.39
CA ILE A 65 -7.18 15.03 -6.00
C ILE A 65 -6.09 14.30 -5.21
N LEU A 66 -5.43 13.33 -5.84
CA LEU A 66 -4.34 12.56 -5.24
C LEU A 66 -3.12 12.59 -6.16
N ASP A 67 -1.97 13.00 -5.61
CA ASP A 67 -0.71 13.02 -6.35
C ASP A 67 -0.37 11.64 -6.91
N ILE A 68 0.12 11.59 -8.15
CA ILE A 68 0.41 10.34 -8.87
C ILE A 68 1.44 9.47 -8.15
N ASN A 69 2.34 10.07 -7.37
CA ASN A 69 3.37 9.33 -6.63
C ASN A 69 2.75 8.37 -5.62
N TYR A 70 1.66 8.75 -4.95
CA TYR A 70 0.96 7.84 -4.03
C TYR A 70 0.45 6.59 -4.74
N VAL A 71 -0.13 6.76 -5.94
CA VAL A 71 -0.64 5.65 -6.73
C VAL A 71 0.49 4.79 -7.29
N ASN A 72 1.61 5.41 -7.69
CA ASN A 72 2.80 4.70 -8.14
C ASN A 72 3.45 3.88 -7.01
N TRP A 73 3.48 4.39 -5.77
CA TRP A 73 3.98 3.62 -4.63
C TRP A 73 3.11 2.40 -4.36
N LEU A 74 1.79 2.55 -4.39
CA LEU A 74 0.85 1.44 -4.23
C LEU A 74 1.04 0.38 -5.32
N ASP A 75 1.24 0.81 -6.57
CA ASP A 75 1.41 -0.09 -7.71
C ASP A 75 2.76 -0.83 -7.68
N SER A 76 3.85 -0.14 -7.35
CA SER A 76 5.18 -0.76 -7.17
C SER A 76 5.13 -1.86 -6.12
N LEU A 77 4.64 -1.52 -4.92
CA LEU A 77 4.54 -2.48 -3.82
C LEU A 77 3.56 -3.62 -4.11
N ARG A 78 2.54 -3.40 -4.96
CA ARG A 78 1.64 -4.46 -5.44
C ARG A 78 2.40 -5.49 -6.28
N VAL A 79 3.25 -5.03 -7.20
CA VAL A 79 4.06 -5.91 -8.07
C VAL A 79 5.09 -6.65 -7.23
N GLU A 80 5.84 -5.94 -6.38
CA GLU A 80 6.83 -6.54 -5.49
C GLU A 80 6.21 -7.60 -4.56
N ARG A 81 5.03 -7.33 -4.00
CA ARG A 81 4.27 -8.30 -3.19
C ARG A 81 3.83 -9.53 -3.99
N HIS A 82 3.46 -9.36 -5.26
CA HIS A 82 3.12 -10.49 -6.11
C HIS A 82 4.33 -11.40 -6.32
N GLU A 83 5.47 -10.84 -6.70
CA GLU A 83 6.72 -11.58 -6.88
C GLU A 83 7.20 -12.22 -5.56
N THR A 84 7.10 -11.51 -4.44
CA THR A 84 7.51 -12.06 -3.12
C THR A 84 6.72 -13.31 -2.73
N LEU A 85 5.41 -13.35 -3.04
CA LEU A 85 4.52 -14.44 -2.58
C LEU A 85 4.37 -15.57 -3.59
N TYR A 86 4.51 -15.29 -4.88
CA TYR A 86 4.22 -16.25 -5.95
C TYR A 86 5.38 -16.44 -6.92
N GLY A 87 6.44 -15.63 -6.79
CA GLY A 87 7.67 -15.81 -7.54
C GLY A 87 8.33 -17.14 -7.22
N LEU A 88 9.18 -17.59 -8.14
CA LEU A 88 9.93 -18.84 -8.02
C LEU A 88 11.26 -18.66 -7.26
N GLU A 89 11.65 -17.41 -7.01
CA GLU A 89 12.90 -17.04 -6.36
C GLU A 89 12.65 -16.51 -4.95
N LEU A 90 13.62 -16.76 -4.06
CA LEU A 90 13.64 -16.10 -2.75
C LEU A 90 14.06 -14.65 -2.95
N ILE A 91 13.13 -13.73 -2.67
CA ILE A 91 13.40 -12.30 -2.69
C ILE A 91 13.96 -11.89 -1.33
N ASP A 92 15.24 -11.52 -1.31
CA ASP A 92 15.82 -10.84 -0.16
C ASP A 92 15.40 -9.37 -0.17
N VAL A 93 15.02 -8.86 0.99
CA VAL A 93 14.53 -7.49 1.16
C VAL A 93 15.48 -6.79 2.11
N SER A 94 16.17 -5.77 1.61
CA SER A 94 17.05 -4.98 2.43
C SER A 94 16.27 -4.17 3.47
N LYS A 95 16.98 -3.77 4.53
CA LYS A 95 16.45 -2.84 5.53
C LYS A 95 15.96 -1.53 4.90
N GLU A 96 16.70 -0.98 3.94
CA GLU A 96 16.36 0.28 3.26
C GLU A 96 15.06 0.16 2.47
N GLU A 97 14.88 -0.94 1.73
CA GLU A 97 13.63 -1.21 1.00
C GLU A 97 12.43 -1.38 1.95
N ALA A 98 12.63 -2.03 3.10
CA ALA A 98 11.57 -2.18 4.10
C ALA A 98 11.24 -0.86 4.82
N GLU A 99 12.25 -0.01 5.09
CA GLU A 99 12.07 1.34 5.64
C GLU A 99 11.32 2.24 4.65
N ASP A 100 11.71 2.22 3.38
CA ASP A 100 11.05 2.98 2.32
C ASP A 100 9.59 2.52 2.11
N ALA A 101 9.34 1.21 2.08
CA ALA A 101 7.99 0.67 1.99
C ALA A 101 7.10 1.10 3.17
N LEU A 102 7.61 1.05 4.40
CA LEU A 102 6.89 1.50 5.58
C LEU A 102 6.63 3.01 5.53
N GLY A 103 7.63 3.80 5.15
CA GLY A 103 7.52 5.26 5.00
C GLY A 103 6.48 5.66 3.96
N LYS A 104 6.47 5.00 2.80
CA LYS A 104 5.43 5.13 1.76
C LYS A 104 4.06 4.74 2.31
N GLY A 105 3.99 3.63 3.04
CA GLY A 105 2.76 3.12 3.65
C GLY A 105 2.11 4.12 4.61
N LEU A 106 2.90 4.68 5.52
CA LEU A 106 2.44 5.69 6.48
C LEU A 106 1.91 6.94 5.78
N LYS A 107 2.69 7.53 4.87
CA LYS A 107 2.29 8.74 4.12
C LYS A 107 1.04 8.51 3.28
N PHE A 108 0.94 7.35 2.63
CA PHE A 108 -0.22 7.00 1.82
C PHE A 108 -1.48 6.86 2.67
N VAL A 109 -1.40 6.15 3.81
CA VAL A 109 -2.53 5.96 4.71
C VAL A 109 -3.01 7.28 5.30
N GLU A 110 -2.09 8.15 5.72
CA GLU A 110 -2.41 9.51 6.15
C GLU A 110 -3.17 10.27 5.05
N LYS A 111 -2.60 10.33 3.84
CA LYS A 111 -3.20 11.11 2.75
C LYS A 111 -4.57 10.61 2.32
N VAL A 112 -4.76 9.29 2.20
CA VAL A 112 -6.06 8.71 1.82
C VAL A 112 -7.09 8.88 2.94
N THR A 113 -6.66 8.86 4.20
CA THR A 113 -7.54 9.13 5.35
C THR A 113 -8.11 10.55 5.30
N GLU A 114 -7.30 11.55 4.93
CA GLU A 114 -7.78 12.93 4.74
C GLU A 114 -8.89 13.00 3.67
N LEU A 115 -8.78 12.20 2.60
CA LEU A 115 -9.78 12.16 1.52
C LEU A 115 -11.06 11.41 1.92
N LEU A 116 -11.00 10.57 2.95
CA LEU A 116 -12.14 9.82 3.46
C LEU A 116 -12.98 10.63 4.44
N SER A 117 -12.36 11.61 5.12
CA SER A 117 -13.04 12.57 6.00
C SER A 117 -14.00 13.46 5.22
#